data_AF-A0A819ZRK7-F1
#
_entry.id   AF-A0A819ZRK7-F1
#
_cell.length_a   1.000
_cell.length_b   1.000
_cell.length_c   1.000
_cell.angle_alpha   90.00
_cell.angle_beta   90.00
_cell.angle_gamma   90.00
#
_symmetry.space_group_name_H-M   'P 1'
#
loop_
_entity.id
_entity.type
_entity.pdbx_description
1 polymer ?
#
loop_
_entity_poly.entity_id
_entity_poly.type
_entity_poly.pdbx_seq_one_letter_code
_entity_poly.pdbx_strand_id
1 'polypeptide(L)'
;KVLDNQLFIRCTITQWYKYLVEFQPIITSRTTRFTMINHLSKYLGDLHKLYDGQFIYVSRQLFKETFIFNNTTINTPNEVRIQYIETINIEQIPIDLINVLFRLAIDQGRESIMNSTNRNGGHRQKVRHWNGKIVNIERKDDGILLTIDFVQKSSTTCYEELERFYMSTCGDDYQESARKELINKLVLTRYDNRTQRIDNIDFQLTPATFTFNDDSQTTLIDYYLNKFDMTIKDPDQPLIVYCPRRPGENTTNTEVNYLVPEFCYLTGLSDRAHRDARARKTHNLIPLNSAGRQAEISHFHHMIRRNIATVKYLTLWGINIVSTNISIHSSIDESYRKISYNDVVLEDDEENEQKDTQDNDHSYGHFTNPV
;
A
#
# COMPACT_ATOMS: atom_id res chain seq x y z
N LYS A 1 -6.35 -30.16 0.99
CA LYS A 1 -6.36 -29.03 1.97
C LYS A 1 -5.39 -27.99 1.45
N VAL A 2 -5.90 -26.84 1.02
CA VAL A 2 -5.06 -25.70 0.63
C VAL A 2 -4.90 -24.81 1.85
N LEU A 3 -3.66 -24.43 2.16
CA LEU A 3 -3.36 -23.44 3.20
C LEU A 3 -3.52 -22.06 2.59
N ASP A 4 -4.40 -21.24 3.17
CA ASP A 4 -4.71 -19.91 2.67
C ASP A 4 -3.85 -18.81 3.34
N ASN A 5 -3.71 -17.66 2.69
CA ASN A 5 -2.98 -16.50 3.20
C ASN A 5 -3.80 -15.65 4.19
N GLN A 6 -4.78 -16.27 4.85
CA GLN A 6 -5.82 -15.61 5.64
C GLN A 6 -5.80 -16.07 7.10
N LEU A 7 -6.03 -15.12 8.01
CA LEU A 7 -6.19 -15.38 9.45
C LEU A 7 -7.57 -14.91 9.92
N PHE A 8 -8.22 -15.69 10.78
CA PHE A 8 -9.49 -15.27 11.38
C PHE A 8 -9.28 -14.15 12.40
N ILE A 9 -10.16 -13.15 12.35
CA ILE A 9 -10.29 -12.15 13.39
C ILE A 9 -11.48 -12.52 14.27
N ARG A 10 -11.22 -12.70 15.56
CA ARG A 10 -12.26 -12.87 16.57
C ARG A 10 -12.49 -11.55 17.30
N CYS A 11 -13.71 -11.07 17.24
CA CYS A 11 -14.14 -9.90 18.00
C CYS A 11 -14.86 -10.33 19.29
N THR A 12 -14.38 -9.87 20.45
CA THR A 12 -15.03 -10.09 21.75
C THR A 12 -16.07 -9.02 22.05
N ILE A 13 -15.88 -7.81 21.53
CA ILE A 13 -16.83 -6.71 21.61
C ILE A 13 -17.75 -6.80 20.39
N THR A 14 -19.05 -6.92 20.62
CA THR A 14 -20.06 -7.11 19.57
C THR A 14 -20.61 -5.80 19.02
N GLN A 15 -20.38 -4.69 19.72
CA GLN A 15 -21.03 -3.39 19.46
C GLN A 15 -20.06 -2.22 19.65
N TRP A 16 -20.06 -1.29 18.70
CA TRP A 16 -19.37 0.00 18.81
C TRP A 16 -20.39 1.13 18.89
N TYR A 17 -20.00 2.23 19.51
CA TYR A 17 -20.85 3.41 19.69
C TYR A 17 -20.40 4.50 18.73
N LYS A 18 -21.35 5.05 17.96
CA LYS A 18 -21.11 6.12 16.99
C LYS A 18 -21.62 7.44 17.53
N TYR A 19 -20.76 8.44 17.46
CA TYR A 19 -21.02 9.81 17.90
C TYR A 19 -20.82 10.78 16.75
N LEU A 20 -21.73 11.74 16.58
CA LEU A 20 -21.56 12.87 15.66
C LEU A 20 -20.67 13.92 16.32
N VAL A 21 -19.73 14.47 15.55
CA VAL A 21 -18.92 15.61 15.95
C VAL A 21 -19.30 16.82 15.12
N GLU A 22 -19.72 17.87 15.80
CA GLU A 22 -20.01 19.18 15.21
C GLU A 22 -19.04 20.21 15.77
N PHE A 23 -18.55 21.08 14.89
CA PHE A 23 -17.65 22.18 15.25
C PHE A 23 -18.36 23.50 15.04
N GLN A 24 -18.30 24.37 16.04
CA GLN A 24 -18.84 25.72 15.97
C GLN A 24 -17.74 26.73 16.37
N PRO A 25 -17.27 27.58 15.44
CA PRO A 25 -17.66 27.69 14.02
C PRO A 25 -17.23 26.49 13.15
N ILE A 26 -17.80 26.37 11.95
CA ILE A 26 -17.49 25.27 11.01
C ILE A 26 -16.02 25.33 10.59
N ILE A 27 -15.27 24.26 10.85
CA ILE A 27 -13.85 24.14 10.50
C ILE A 27 -13.71 23.29 9.23
N THR A 28 -13.26 23.90 8.14
CA THR A 28 -13.02 23.20 6.85
C THR A 28 -11.76 22.34 6.89
N SER A 29 -10.70 22.83 7.53
CA SER A 29 -9.40 22.15 7.63
C SER A 29 -9.50 20.82 8.38
N ARG A 30 -9.25 19.71 7.67
CA ARG A 30 -9.22 18.35 8.25
C ARG A 30 -8.18 18.26 9.36
N THR A 31 -6.96 18.74 9.13
CA THR A 31 -5.86 18.69 10.11
C THR A 31 -6.26 19.36 11.42
N THR A 32 -6.89 20.53 11.35
CA THR A 32 -7.34 21.27 12.53
C THR A 32 -8.40 20.49 13.33
N ARG A 33 -9.40 19.92 12.64
CA ARG A 33 -10.41 19.04 13.26
C ARG A 33 -9.77 17.86 13.99
N PHE A 34 -8.83 17.18 13.35
CA PHE A 34 -8.10 16.06 13.95
C PHE A 34 -7.30 16.48 15.18
N THR A 35 -6.58 17.60 15.13
CA THR A 35 -5.82 18.13 16.27
C THR A 35 -6.73 18.46 17.45
N MET A 36 -7.88 19.08 17.21
CA MET A 36 -8.86 19.38 18.26
C MET A 36 -9.44 18.12 18.89
N ILE A 37 -9.81 17.13 18.07
CA ILE A 37 -10.28 15.84 18.56
C ILE A 37 -9.17 15.12 19.34
N ASN A 38 -7.91 15.20 18.93
CA ASN A 38 -6.80 14.62 19.70
C ASN A 38 -6.60 15.35 21.03
N HIS A 39 -6.83 16.66 21.11
CA HIS A 39 -6.78 17.37 22.39
C HIS A 39 -7.88 16.89 23.34
N LEU A 40 -9.08 16.66 22.81
CA LEU A 40 -10.23 16.09 23.52
C LEU A 40 -9.96 14.70 24.12
N SER A 41 -9.05 13.88 23.55
CA SER A 41 -8.76 12.56 24.13
C SER A 41 -8.15 12.65 25.52
N LYS A 42 -7.49 13.76 25.88
CA LYS A 42 -6.99 13.96 27.24
C LYS A 42 -8.11 13.99 28.29
N TYR A 43 -9.30 14.45 27.90
CA TYR A 43 -10.46 14.61 28.80
C TYR A 43 -11.40 13.40 28.77
N LEU A 44 -11.43 12.67 27.65
CA LEU A 44 -12.26 11.48 27.47
C LEU A 44 -11.66 10.20 28.09
N GLY A 45 -10.51 10.32 28.77
CA GLY A 45 -9.71 9.21 29.29
C GLY A 45 -8.92 8.49 28.19
N ASP A 46 -8.12 7.49 28.56
CA ASP A 46 -7.33 6.63 27.67
C ASP A 46 -8.17 5.78 26.67
N LEU A 47 -9.40 6.21 26.36
CA LEU A 47 -10.23 5.60 25.35
C LEU A 47 -9.68 5.88 23.95
N HIS A 48 -9.28 4.81 23.27
CA HIS A 48 -8.99 4.88 21.86
C HIS A 48 -10.28 5.13 21.07
N LYS A 49 -10.15 6.00 20.07
CA LYS A 49 -11.24 6.42 19.20
C LYS A 49 -10.79 6.41 17.76
N LEU A 50 -11.72 6.16 16.87
CA LEU A 50 -11.53 6.36 15.43
C LEU A 50 -12.37 7.53 15.00
N TYR A 51 -11.73 8.51 14.37
CA TYR A 51 -12.38 9.69 13.83
C TYR A 51 -12.24 9.68 12.31
N ASP A 52 -13.36 9.67 11.58
CA ASP A 52 -13.36 9.67 10.12
C ASP A 52 -13.36 11.09 9.51
N GLY A 53 -13.67 12.11 10.32
CA GLY A 53 -13.86 13.50 9.90
C GLY A 53 -15.24 14.06 10.28
N GLN A 54 -16.20 13.21 10.58
CA GLN A 54 -17.55 13.60 11.00
C GLN A 54 -18.02 12.80 12.22
N PHE A 55 -17.72 11.51 12.26
CA PHE A 55 -18.12 10.62 13.33
C PHE A 55 -16.92 10.13 14.14
N ILE A 56 -17.15 9.98 15.44
CA ILE A 56 -16.27 9.27 16.36
C ILE A 56 -16.86 7.89 16.63
N TYR A 57 -16.03 6.86 16.50
CA TYR A 57 -16.33 5.50 16.90
C TYR A 57 -15.51 5.13 18.13
N VAL A 58 -16.13 4.44 19.08
CA VAL A 58 -15.50 3.94 20.30
C VAL A 58 -16.06 2.58 20.69
N SER A 59 -15.24 1.75 21.33
CA SER A 59 -15.60 0.39 21.75
C SER A 59 -16.40 0.33 23.06
N ARG A 60 -16.47 1.44 23.81
CA ARG A 60 -17.27 1.56 25.05
C ARG A 60 -18.08 2.84 25.01
N GLN A 61 -19.27 2.80 25.61
CA GLN A 61 -20.11 3.98 25.70
C GLN A 61 -19.42 5.05 26.56
N LEU A 62 -19.29 6.27 26.01
CA LEU A 62 -18.71 7.41 26.72
C LEU A 62 -19.78 8.12 27.55
N PHE A 63 -20.83 8.58 26.87
CA PHE A 63 -21.95 9.31 27.46
C PHE A 63 -23.20 9.11 26.58
N LYS A 64 -24.39 9.26 27.19
CA LYS A 64 -25.66 9.26 26.46
C LYS A 64 -26.10 10.66 26.06
N GLU A 65 -25.72 11.66 26.84
CA GLU A 65 -26.07 13.05 26.63
C GLU A 65 -25.06 13.75 25.72
N THR A 66 -25.45 14.89 25.17
CA THR A 66 -24.57 15.68 24.31
C THR A 66 -23.43 16.27 25.14
N PHE A 67 -22.20 15.95 24.78
CA PHE A 67 -21.01 16.51 25.42
C PHE A 67 -20.54 17.74 24.65
N ILE A 68 -20.38 18.86 25.35
CA ILE A 68 -19.93 20.13 24.77
C ILE A 68 -18.57 20.45 25.37
N PHE A 69 -17.58 20.67 24.51
CA PHE A 69 -16.23 21.05 24.90
C PHE A 69 -15.82 22.36 24.25
N ASN A 70 -15.46 23.32 25.08
CA ASN A 70 -14.92 24.59 24.64
C ASN A 70 -13.41 24.48 24.55
N ASN A 71 -12.88 24.44 23.33
CA ASN A 71 -11.45 24.40 23.11
C ASN A 71 -10.89 25.82 22.94
N THR A 72 -9.94 26.19 23.80
CA THR A 72 -9.23 27.48 23.78
C THR A 72 -7.80 27.37 23.22
N THR A 73 -7.36 26.21 22.73
CA THR A 73 -5.96 26.00 22.28
C THR A 73 -5.59 26.70 20.96
N ILE A 74 -6.57 27.14 20.20
CA ILE A 74 -6.38 27.94 18.98
C ILE A 74 -7.04 29.28 19.32
N ASN A 75 -6.45 30.41 18.95
CA ASN A 75 -6.84 31.78 19.35
C ASN A 75 -8.30 32.22 18.99
N THR A 76 -9.21 31.27 18.73
CA THR A 76 -10.65 31.44 18.61
C THR A 76 -11.37 30.46 19.55
N PRO A 77 -12.39 30.89 20.33
CA PRO A 77 -13.20 29.97 21.10
C PRO A 77 -13.96 29.06 20.15
N ASN A 78 -13.57 27.78 20.11
CA ASN A 78 -14.20 26.79 19.24
C ASN A 78 -14.95 25.78 20.12
N GLU A 79 -16.25 25.70 19.96
CA GLU A 79 -17.10 24.71 20.61
C GLU A 79 -17.09 23.42 19.77
N VAL A 80 -16.82 22.29 20.42
CA VAL A 80 -16.96 20.95 19.85
C VAL A 80 -18.10 20.26 20.55
N ARG A 81 -19.14 19.93 19.79
CA ARG A 81 -20.30 19.19 20.27
C ARG A 81 -20.19 17.75 19.82
N ILE A 82 -20.30 16.82 20.77
CA ILE A 82 -20.27 15.38 20.53
C ILE A 82 -21.62 14.80 20.97
N GLN A 83 -22.39 14.30 20.01
CA GLN A 83 -23.71 13.74 20.26
C GLN A 83 -23.73 12.24 19.96
N TYR A 84 -24.28 11.44 20.87
CA TYR A 84 -24.52 10.03 20.62
C TYR A 84 -25.60 9.84 19.54
N ILE A 85 -25.32 8.98 18.55
CA ILE A 85 -26.29 8.66 17.47
C ILE A 85 -26.87 7.27 17.69
N GLU A 86 -26.00 6.26 17.62
CA GLU A 86 -26.44 4.87 17.54
C GLU A 86 -25.35 3.90 18.03
N THR A 87 -25.79 2.70 18.39
CA THR A 87 -24.93 1.55 18.65
C THR A 87 -24.93 0.67 17.41
N ILE A 88 -23.75 0.41 16.86
CA ILE A 88 -23.54 -0.36 15.64
C ILE A 88 -23.03 -1.75 16.01
N ASN A 89 -23.71 -2.79 15.55
CA ASN A 89 -23.22 -4.16 15.69
C ASN A 89 -21.99 -4.36 14.79
N ILE A 90 -21.04 -5.20 15.23
CA ILE A 90 -19.76 -5.37 14.53
C ILE A 90 -19.91 -5.78 13.06
N GLU A 91 -20.97 -6.53 12.74
CA GLU A 91 -21.33 -6.98 11.39
C GLU A 91 -21.69 -5.82 10.45
N GLN A 92 -22.24 -4.73 11.00
CA GLN A 92 -22.64 -3.53 10.26
C GLN A 92 -21.52 -2.49 10.18
N ILE A 93 -20.42 -2.69 10.90
CA ILE A 93 -19.29 -1.76 10.87
C ILE A 93 -18.64 -1.80 9.49
N PRO A 94 -18.41 -0.63 8.86
CA PRO A 94 -17.70 -0.54 7.59
C PRO A 94 -16.31 -1.18 7.69
N ILE A 95 -15.96 -2.04 6.73
CA ILE A 95 -14.68 -2.75 6.73
C ILE A 95 -13.50 -1.78 6.64
N ASP A 96 -13.67 -0.65 5.96
CA ASP A 96 -12.67 0.39 5.82
C ASP A 96 -12.24 0.99 7.17
N LEU A 97 -13.18 1.09 8.12
CA LEU A 97 -12.89 1.58 9.46
C LEU A 97 -12.02 0.58 10.24
N ILE A 98 -12.31 -0.71 10.09
CA ILE A 98 -11.50 -1.79 10.68
C ILE A 98 -10.10 -1.82 10.02
N ASN A 99 -10.02 -1.60 8.71
CA ASN A 99 -8.75 -1.46 7.98
C ASN A 99 -7.91 -0.27 8.49
N VAL A 100 -8.53 0.89 8.78
CA VAL A 100 -7.84 2.02 9.42
C VAL A 100 -7.33 1.63 10.81
N LEU A 101 -8.16 0.97 11.61
CA LEU A 101 -7.78 0.50 12.96
C LEU A 101 -6.54 -0.38 12.92
N PHE A 102 -6.51 -1.39 12.05
CA PHE A 102 -5.36 -2.30 11.93
C PHE A 102 -4.11 -1.60 11.40
N ARG A 103 -4.25 -0.69 10.41
CA ARG A 103 -3.13 0.12 9.95
C ARG A 103 -2.53 0.94 11.08
N LEU A 104 -3.35 1.58 11.91
CA LEU A 104 -2.88 2.30 13.10
C LEU A 104 -2.21 1.35 14.09
N ALA A 105 -2.79 0.18 14.37
CA ALA A 105 -2.23 -0.80 15.30
C ALA A 105 -0.85 -1.32 14.86
N ILE A 106 -0.68 -1.55 13.55
CA ILE A 106 0.58 -2.01 12.96
C ILE A 106 1.60 -0.87 12.86
N ASP A 107 1.15 0.37 12.58
CA ASP A 107 2.03 1.55 12.53
C ASP A 107 2.61 1.92 13.89
N GLN A 108 1.88 1.70 14.98
CA GLN A 108 2.45 1.78 16.33
C GLN A 108 3.58 0.75 16.57
N GLY A 109 3.72 -0.25 15.69
CA GLY A 109 4.81 -1.23 15.67
C GLY A 109 5.82 -1.05 14.53
N ARG A 110 5.73 0.03 13.74
CA ARG A 110 6.60 0.26 12.56
C ARG A 110 8.08 0.40 12.89
N GLU A 111 8.45 0.67 14.15
CA GLU A 111 9.85 0.67 14.58
C GLU A 111 10.56 -0.68 14.35
N SER A 112 9.83 -1.78 14.09
CA SER A 112 10.40 -3.13 13.96
C SER A 112 10.30 -3.78 12.57
N ILE A 113 9.70 -3.17 11.54
CA ILE A 113 9.39 -3.85 10.25
C ILE A 113 10.12 -3.22 9.05
N MET A 114 11.25 -2.55 9.27
CA MET A 114 12.18 -2.19 8.20
C MET A 114 13.51 -2.91 8.40
N ASN A 115 13.49 -4.23 8.24
CA ASN A 115 14.74 -4.99 8.11
C ASN A 115 15.29 -4.75 6.70
N SER A 116 16.11 -3.70 6.57
CA SER A 116 16.98 -3.54 5.41
C SER A 116 18.02 -4.66 5.43
N THR A 117 17.74 -5.75 4.71
CA THR A 117 18.76 -6.78 4.50
C THR A 117 19.65 -6.32 3.36
N ASN A 118 20.72 -5.59 3.71
CA ASN A 118 21.84 -5.37 2.80
C ASN A 118 22.55 -6.72 2.60
N ARG A 119 22.20 -7.45 1.54
CA ARG A 119 23.02 -8.59 1.10
C ARG A 119 24.03 -8.11 0.07
N ASN A 120 25.25 -7.87 0.54
CA ASN A 120 26.45 -7.63 -0.25
C ASN A 120 26.83 -8.89 -1.04
N GLY A 121 27.13 -8.74 -2.33
CA GLY A 121 27.71 -9.81 -3.14
C GLY A 121 27.74 -9.52 -4.64
N GLY A 122 28.75 -8.76 -5.09
CA GLY A 122 29.14 -8.64 -6.50
C GLY A 122 28.75 -7.31 -7.16
N HIS A 123 29.48 -6.94 -8.24
CA HIS A 123 29.27 -5.79 -9.12
C HIS A 123 27.93 -5.86 -9.89
N ARG A 124 26.82 -6.06 -9.19
CA ARG A 124 25.46 -6.04 -9.70
C ARG A 124 24.71 -4.94 -8.97
N GLN A 125 23.81 -4.27 -9.69
CA GLN A 125 23.04 -3.11 -9.24
C GLN A 125 22.72 -3.19 -7.73
N LYS A 126 23.09 -2.16 -6.96
CA LYS A 126 22.79 -2.02 -5.52
C LYS A 126 21.29 -1.79 -5.32
N VAL A 127 20.48 -2.78 -5.66
CA VAL A 127 19.04 -2.72 -5.52
C VAL A 127 18.71 -3.07 -4.07
N ARG A 128 18.28 -2.08 -3.28
CA ARG A 128 17.77 -2.35 -1.93
C ARG A 128 16.39 -2.96 -2.05
N HIS A 129 16.15 -4.04 -1.31
CA HIS A 129 14.86 -4.69 -1.27
C HIS A 129 14.18 -4.39 0.06
N TRP A 130 12.96 -3.88 -0.02
CA TRP A 130 12.06 -3.64 1.10
C TRP A 130 11.01 -4.76 1.10
N ASN A 131 11.09 -5.65 2.08
CA ASN A 131 10.08 -6.67 2.28
C ASN A 131 8.96 -6.06 3.11
N GLY A 132 7.86 -5.70 2.45
CA GLY A 132 6.64 -5.23 3.06
C GLY A 132 5.59 -6.35 3.16
N LYS A 133 4.59 -6.09 4.00
CA LYS A 133 3.38 -6.91 4.11
C LYS A 133 2.20 -5.98 3.84
N ILE A 134 1.36 -6.34 2.89
CA ILE A 134 0.05 -5.72 2.70
C ILE A 134 -0.92 -6.52 3.55
N VAL A 135 -1.67 -5.80 4.38
CA VAL A 135 -2.65 -6.39 5.28
C VAL A 135 -3.99 -5.77 4.90
N ASN A 136 -4.94 -6.63 4.55
CA ASN A 136 -6.30 -6.23 4.21
C ASN A 136 -7.29 -7.02 5.06
N ILE A 137 -8.40 -6.37 5.42
CA ILE A 137 -9.50 -7.00 6.14
C ILE A 137 -10.67 -7.13 5.21
N GLU A 138 -11.18 -8.35 5.15
CA GLU A 138 -12.30 -8.73 4.31
C GLU A 138 -13.35 -9.42 5.16
N ARG A 139 -14.62 -9.17 4.86
CA ARG A 139 -15.74 -9.90 5.44
C ARG A 139 -16.15 -11.00 4.47
N LYS A 140 -16.12 -12.25 4.93
CA LYS A 140 -16.65 -13.43 4.25
C LYS A 140 -17.79 -14.02 5.07
N ASP A 141 -18.47 -15.03 4.51
CA ASP A 141 -19.61 -15.69 5.16
C ASP A 141 -19.26 -16.26 6.54
N ASP A 142 -18.03 -16.77 6.71
CA ASP A 142 -17.52 -17.34 7.97
C ASP A 142 -16.97 -16.27 8.95
N GLY A 143 -17.11 -14.98 8.64
CA GLY A 143 -16.70 -13.86 9.49
C GLY A 143 -15.64 -12.95 8.88
N ILE A 144 -14.89 -12.27 9.75
CA ILE A 144 -13.90 -11.26 9.35
C ILE A 144 -12.52 -11.92 9.24
N LEU A 145 -11.89 -11.76 8.09
CA LEU A 145 -10.61 -12.35 7.73
C LEU A 145 -9.56 -11.27 7.51
N LEU A 146 -8.35 -11.57 7.96
CA LEU A 146 -7.14 -10.78 7.73
C LEU A 146 -6.34 -11.45 6.62
N THR A 147 -6.36 -10.87 5.42
CA THR A 147 -5.54 -11.31 4.29
C THR A 147 -4.16 -10.66 4.39
N ILE A 148 -3.10 -11.47 4.28
CA ILE A 148 -1.72 -11.01 4.34
C ILE A 148 -1.01 -11.35 3.04
N ASP A 149 -0.60 -10.31 2.31
CA ASP A 149 0.20 -10.43 1.10
C ASP A 149 1.62 -9.92 1.31
N PHE A 150 2.58 -10.66 0.78
CA PHE A 150 3.99 -10.29 0.86
C PHE A 150 4.37 -9.51 -0.38
N VAL A 151 4.84 -8.29 -0.17
CA VAL A 151 5.24 -7.40 -1.26
C VAL A 151 6.70 -7.05 -1.09
N GLN A 152 7.48 -7.32 -2.12
CA GLN A 152 8.82 -6.78 -2.23
C GLN A 152 8.74 -5.48 -3.02
N LYS A 153 9.19 -4.38 -2.42
CA LYS A 153 9.48 -3.16 -3.18
C LYS A 153 10.99 -3.08 -3.27
N SER A 154 11.57 -3.09 -4.46
CA SER A 154 12.95 -2.61 -4.55
C SER A 154 12.98 -1.11 -4.73
N SER A 155 13.93 -0.46 -4.10
CA SER A 155 14.21 0.94 -4.40
C SER A 155 15.70 1.16 -4.59
N THR A 156 16.02 1.88 -5.65
CA THR A 156 17.31 2.53 -5.87
C THR A 156 17.18 4.00 -5.53
N THR A 157 18.23 4.58 -4.97
CA THR A 157 18.27 6.04 -4.79
C THR A 157 18.43 6.72 -6.14
N CYS A 158 17.96 7.97 -6.25
CA CYS A 158 18.17 8.76 -7.45
C CYS A 158 19.67 8.99 -7.70
N TYR A 159 20.46 9.11 -6.64
CA TYR A 159 21.92 9.18 -6.72
C TYR A 159 22.53 7.94 -7.41
N GLU A 160 22.13 6.74 -6.99
CA GLU A 160 22.61 5.48 -7.60
C GLU A 160 22.18 5.33 -9.08
N GLU A 161 21.04 5.91 -9.48
CA GLU A 161 20.67 5.97 -10.90
C GLU A 161 21.49 7.00 -11.68
N LEU A 162 21.77 8.17 -11.10
CA LEU A 162 22.63 9.18 -11.71
C LEU A 162 24.05 8.65 -11.94
N GLU A 163 24.62 7.99 -10.93
CA GLU A 163 25.92 7.30 -11.03
C GLU A 163 25.89 6.24 -12.14
N ARG A 164 24.79 5.49 -12.26
CA ARG A 164 24.63 4.52 -13.34
C ARG A 164 24.58 5.17 -14.72
N PHE A 165 23.83 6.26 -14.90
CA PHE A 165 23.80 6.96 -16.19
C PHE A 165 25.19 7.44 -16.57
N TYR A 166 25.90 8.04 -15.61
CA TYR A 166 27.27 8.48 -15.78
C TYR A 166 28.20 7.33 -16.21
N MET A 167 28.16 6.19 -15.52
CA MET A 167 28.95 5.00 -15.87
C MET A 167 28.58 4.41 -17.23
N SER A 168 27.29 4.38 -17.59
CA SER A 168 26.82 3.74 -18.82
C SER A 168 27.11 4.52 -20.10
N THR A 169 27.32 5.84 -19.96
CA THR A 169 27.54 6.76 -21.06
C THR A 169 28.97 7.28 -21.13
N CYS A 170 29.84 6.83 -20.22
CA CYS A 170 31.21 7.34 -20.05
C CYS A 170 31.29 8.87 -19.84
N GLY A 171 30.23 9.49 -19.33
CA GLY A 171 30.14 10.93 -19.06
C GLY A 171 29.56 11.78 -20.19
N ASP A 172 29.56 11.30 -21.44
CA ASP A 172 28.95 12.02 -22.56
C ASP A 172 27.42 11.83 -22.54
N ASP A 173 26.62 12.89 -22.63
CA ASP A 173 25.14 12.84 -22.64
C ASP A 173 24.45 12.21 -21.40
N TYR A 174 25.18 11.99 -20.29
CA TYR A 174 24.58 11.41 -19.08
C TYR A 174 23.44 12.30 -18.52
N GLN A 175 23.60 13.62 -18.62
CA GLN A 175 22.60 14.57 -18.16
C GLN A 175 21.29 14.46 -18.95
N GLU A 176 21.38 14.28 -20.27
CA GLU A 176 20.21 14.10 -21.13
C GLU A 176 19.52 12.76 -20.85
N SER A 177 20.31 11.71 -20.70
CA SER A 177 19.82 10.38 -20.34
C SER A 177 19.10 10.39 -18.99
N ALA A 178 19.70 11.04 -17.98
CA ALA A 178 19.10 11.21 -16.66
C ALA A 178 17.79 12.01 -16.73
N ARG A 179 17.76 13.14 -17.44
CA ARG A 179 16.53 13.93 -17.63
C ARG A 179 15.43 13.12 -18.29
N LYS A 180 15.75 12.41 -19.37
CA LYS A 180 14.78 11.59 -20.12
C LYS A 180 14.17 10.49 -19.27
N GLU A 181 14.95 9.84 -18.40
CA GLU A 181 14.46 8.72 -17.60
C GLU A 181 13.89 9.13 -16.24
N LEU A 182 14.35 10.21 -15.61
CA LEU A 182 13.97 10.58 -14.25
C LEU A 182 12.87 11.64 -14.17
N ILE A 183 12.78 12.56 -15.13
CA ILE A 183 11.73 13.59 -15.13
C ILE A 183 10.34 12.92 -15.21
N ASN A 184 9.37 13.48 -14.49
CA ASN A 184 8.02 12.96 -14.27
C ASN A 184 7.92 11.68 -13.43
N LYS A 185 9.03 11.05 -13.01
CA LYS A 185 8.97 9.95 -12.04
C LYS A 185 8.66 10.48 -10.63
N LEU A 186 8.09 9.59 -9.82
CA LEU A 186 7.80 9.85 -8.42
C LEU A 186 8.95 9.35 -7.54
N VAL A 187 9.40 10.21 -6.64
CA VAL A 187 10.43 9.92 -5.64
C VAL A 187 9.85 9.98 -4.24
N LEU A 188 10.27 9.06 -3.39
CA LEU A 188 9.97 9.01 -1.96
C LEU A 188 11.16 9.56 -1.19
N THR A 189 10.96 10.62 -0.41
CA THR A 189 11.99 11.20 0.46
C THR A 189 12.14 10.38 1.74
N ARG A 190 13.38 10.01 2.08
CA ARG A 190 13.69 9.10 3.19
C ARG A 190 13.30 9.65 4.58
N TYR A 191 13.35 10.96 4.76
CA TYR A 191 13.20 11.60 6.07
C TYR A 191 11.74 11.84 6.50
N ASP A 192 10.83 12.07 5.55
CA ASP A 192 9.41 12.37 5.84
C ASP A 192 8.44 11.43 5.11
N ASN A 193 8.94 10.46 4.35
CA ASN A 193 8.16 9.52 3.54
C ASN A 193 7.14 10.21 2.62
N ARG A 194 7.44 11.43 2.14
CA ARG A 194 6.61 12.12 1.16
C ARG A 194 6.98 11.70 -0.24
N THR A 195 5.96 11.56 -1.09
CA THR A 195 6.15 11.28 -2.51
C THR A 195 6.09 12.60 -3.27
N GLN A 196 7.17 12.95 -3.96
CA GLN A 196 7.26 14.12 -4.82
C GLN A 196 7.49 13.70 -6.27
N ARG A 197 7.07 14.53 -7.22
CA ARG A 197 7.33 14.31 -8.65
C ARG A 197 8.58 15.08 -9.05
N ILE A 198 9.48 14.43 -9.78
CA ILE A 198 10.65 15.10 -10.37
C ILE A 198 10.15 15.97 -11.53
N ASP A 199 10.36 17.28 -11.44
CA ASP A 199 10.05 18.22 -12.51
C ASP A 199 11.29 18.52 -13.36
N ASN A 200 12.47 18.60 -12.74
CA ASN A 200 13.74 18.77 -13.43
C ASN A 200 14.92 18.25 -12.58
N ILE A 201 16.13 18.28 -13.14
CA ILE A 201 17.39 18.03 -12.43
C ILE A 201 18.33 19.20 -12.73
N ASP A 202 18.81 19.83 -11.67
CA ASP A 202 19.79 20.90 -11.71
C ASP A 202 21.18 20.32 -11.51
N PHE A 203 22.01 20.40 -12.54
CA PHE A 203 23.40 19.91 -12.53
C PHE A 203 24.41 21.01 -12.19
N GLN A 204 23.96 22.26 -12.05
CA GLN A 204 24.82 23.40 -11.70
C GLN A 204 24.84 23.63 -10.19
N LEU A 205 23.74 23.31 -9.51
CA LEU A 205 23.64 23.41 -8.07
C LEU A 205 23.99 22.09 -7.40
N THR A 206 24.78 22.16 -6.33
CA THR A 206 25.12 21.03 -5.47
C THR A 206 24.72 21.30 -4.02
N PRO A 207 24.60 20.28 -3.16
CA PRO A 207 24.40 20.48 -1.73
C PRO A 207 25.40 21.42 -1.07
N ALA A 208 26.63 21.49 -1.57
CA ALA A 208 27.66 22.39 -1.05
C ALA A 208 27.46 23.85 -1.50
N THR A 209 26.96 24.09 -2.71
CA THR A 209 26.78 25.45 -3.26
C THR A 209 25.40 26.03 -2.98
N PHE A 210 24.41 25.19 -2.64
CA PHE A 210 23.06 25.64 -2.38
C PHE A 210 22.91 26.23 -0.97
N THR A 211 22.50 27.49 -0.92
CA THR A 211 22.17 28.23 0.31
C THR A 211 20.71 28.64 0.30
N PHE A 212 20.02 28.50 1.43
CA PHE A 212 18.68 29.05 1.58
C PHE A 212 18.74 30.59 1.56
N ASN A 213 17.79 31.22 0.88
CA ASN A 213 17.67 32.68 0.79
C ASN A 213 17.17 33.34 2.10
N ASP A 214 17.14 32.59 3.19
CA ASP A 214 16.78 33.10 4.51
C ASP A 214 18.01 33.74 5.17
N ASP A 215 17.79 34.68 6.10
CA ASP A 215 18.83 35.44 6.83
C ASP A 215 19.92 34.58 7.51
N SER A 216 19.72 33.26 7.59
CA SER A 216 20.61 32.30 8.23
C SER A 216 21.70 31.70 7.33
N GLN A 217 21.77 32.02 6.02
CA GLN A 217 22.80 31.53 5.06
C GLN A 217 23.11 30.02 5.24
N THR A 218 22.08 29.24 5.55
CA THR A 218 22.26 27.83 5.92
C THR A 218 22.50 27.01 4.66
N THR A 219 23.52 26.17 4.67
CA THR A 219 23.77 25.26 3.54
C THR A 219 22.76 24.12 3.54
N LEU A 220 22.55 23.49 2.37
CA LEU A 220 21.68 22.32 2.29
C LEU A 220 22.19 21.17 3.19
N ILE A 221 23.51 21.03 3.31
CA ILE A 221 24.17 20.03 4.17
C ILE A 221 23.79 20.25 5.64
N ASP A 222 23.95 21.47 6.15
CA ASP A 222 23.66 21.80 7.55
C ASP A 222 22.17 21.66 7.86
N TYR A 223 21.31 22.02 6.90
CA TYR A 223 19.86 21.85 7.06
C TYR A 223 19.47 20.38 7.27
N TYR A 224 19.98 19.46 6.44
CA TYR A 224 19.67 18.04 6.59
C TYR A 224 20.27 17.43 7.85
N LEU A 225 21.48 17.86 8.24
CA LEU A 225 22.12 17.41 9.47
C LEU A 225 21.33 17.88 10.70
N ASN A 226 20.99 19.16 10.79
CA ASN A 226 20.34 19.72 11.98
C ASN A 226 18.86 19.31 12.12
N LYS A 227 18.14 19.19 10.99
CA LYS A 227 16.69 18.91 11.02
C LYS A 227 16.37 17.43 11.07
N PHE A 228 17.15 16.60 10.38
CA PHE A 228 16.85 15.18 10.19
C PHE A 228 17.96 14.24 10.67
N ASP A 229 19.07 14.76 11.20
CA ASP A 229 20.25 13.97 11.60
C ASP A 229 20.80 13.12 10.45
N MET A 230 20.83 13.71 9.24
CA MET A 230 21.24 13.04 8.01
C MET A 230 22.48 13.68 7.40
N THR A 231 23.56 12.91 7.29
CA THR A 231 24.80 13.32 6.63
C THR A 231 24.74 13.02 5.12
N ILE A 232 25.03 14.03 4.30
CA ILE A 232 25.21 13.89 2.86
C ILE A 232 26.62 13.35 2.58
N LYS A 233 26.73 12.27 1.81
CA LYS A 233 28.03 11.62 1.53
C LYS A 233 28.75 12.23 0.34
N ASP A 234 27.99 12.55 -0.70
CA ASP A 234 28.52 13.24 -1.87
C ASP A 234 28.01 14.69 -1.89
N PRO A 235 28.82 15.68 -1.50
CA PRO A 235 28.43 17.08 -1.50
C PRO A 235 28.36 17.70 -2.90
N ASP A 236 28.91 17.04 -3.93
CA ASP A 236 28.98 17.55 -5.31
C ASP A 236 27.89 16.96 -6.22
N GLN A 237 27.00 16.12 -5.67
CA GLN A 237 25.89 15.53 -6.42
C GLN A 237 24.94 16.63 -6.93
N PRO A 238 24.32 16.46 -8.12
CA PRO A 238 23.32 17.40 -8.63
C PRO A 238 22.06 17.40 -7.76
N LEU A 239 21.20 18.40 -7.90
CA LEU A 239 19.95 18.50 -7.14
C LEU A 239 18.73 18.16 -7.99
N ILE A 240 17.76 17.46 -7.39
CA ILE A 240 16.45 17.21 -8.00
C ILE A 240 15.55 18.42 -7.76
N VAL A 241 14.89 18.88 -8.80
CA VAL A 241 13.93 19.98 -8.74
C VAL A 241 12.52 19.41 -8.69
N TYR A 242 11.73 19.87 -7.72
CA TYR A 242 10.29 19.59 -7.67
C TYR A 242 9.49 20.86 -7.37
N CYS A 243 8.30 20.92 -7.94
CA CYS A 243 7.36 22.01 -7.82
C CYS A 243 6.07 21.46 -7.19
N PRO A 244 5.78 21.75 -5.91
CA PRO A 244 4.60 21.23 -5.24
C PRO A 244 3.33 21.76 -5.92
N ARG A 245 2.48 20.84 -6.38
CA ARG A 245 1.17 21.17 -6.96
C ARG A 245 0.11 21.09 -5.87
N ARG A 246 -0.45 22.22 -5.45
CA ARG A 246 -1.61 22.23 -4.54
C ARG A 246 -2.90 22.11 -5.35
N PRO A 247 -3.85 21.23 -4.97
CA PRO A 247 -5.15 21.16 -5.63
C PRO A 247 -5.89 22.50 -5.53
N GLY A 248 -6.20 23.13 -6.67
CA GLY A 248 -6.99 24.37 -6.74
C GLY A 248 -6.19 25.68 -6.85
N GLU A 249 -4.86 25.63 -6.91
CA GLU A 249 -4.02 26.83 -7.06
C GLU A 249 -3.65 27.04 -8.55
N ASN A 250 -4.05 28.18 -9.12
CA ASN A 250 -3.74 28.54 -10.50
C ASN A 250 -2.24 28.79 -10.65
N THR A 251 -1.62 28.03 -11.55
CA THR A 251 -0.20 27.91 -11.98
C THR A 251 0.58 29.22 -12.21
N THR A 252 0.65 30.13 -11.25
CA THR A 252 1.32 31.44 -11.43
C THR A 252 2.48 31.70 -10.47
N ASN A 253 2.58 30.99 -9.34
CA ASN A 253 3.76 30.98 -8.47
C ASN A 253 3.98 29.58 -7.91
N THR A 254 4.70 28.74 -8.66
CA THR A 254 5.10 27.42 -8.16
C THR A 254 6.45 27.57 -7.49
N GLU A 255 6.49 27.50 -6.15
CA GLU A 255 7.74 27.50 -5.37
C GLU A 255 8.64 26.36 -5.88
N VAL A 256 9.80 26.72 -6.42
CA VAL A 256 10.79 25.73 -6.88
C VAL A 256 11.55 25.22 -5.66
N ASN A 257 11.50 23.92 -5.43
CA ASN A 257 12.16 23.28 -4.30
C ASN A 257 13.19 22.26 -4.79
N TYR A 258 14.24 22.08 -3.99
CA TYR A 258 15.36 21.20 -4.30
C TYR A 258 15.43 20.02 -3.32
N LEU A 259 15.75 18.84 -3.85
CA LEU A 259 15.92 17.60 -3.11
C LEU A 259 17.30 17.00 -3.40
N VAL A 260 17.90 16.40 -2.38
CA VAL A 260 19.18 15.68 -2.49
C VAL A 260 18.93 14.27 -3.04
N PRO A 261 19.49 13.88 -4.20
CA PRO A 261 19.26 12.57 -4.81
C PRO A 261 19.60 11.36 -3.92
N GLU A 262 20.60 11.49 -3.04
CA GLU A 262 20.97 10.44 -2.08
C GLU A 262 19.82 10.07 -1.13
N PHE A 263 18.95 11.03 -0.81
CA PHE A 263 17.82 10.85 0.11
C PHE A 263 16.49 10.58 -0.59
N CYS A 264 16.51 10.47 -1.92
CA CYS A 264 15.34 10.26 -2.76
C CYS A 264 15.33 8.84 -3.32
N TYR A 265 14.35 8.06 -2.92
CA TYR A 265 14.09 6.72 -3.44
C TYR A 265 13.20 6.79 -4.66
N LEU A 266 13.62 6.23 -5.80
CA LEU A 266 12.71 6.06 -6.92
C LEU A 266 11.63 5.06 -6.54
N THR A 267 10.38 5.46 -6.80
CA THR A 267 9.22 4.60 -6.56
C THR A 267 8.87 3.83 -7.82
N GLY A 268 8.58 2.54 -7.65
CA GLY A 268 8.28 1.63 -8.76
C GLY A 268 9.51 0.93 -9.32
N LEU A 269 9.24 -0.14 -10.07
CA LEU A 269 10.23 -0.79 -10.92
C LEU A 269 10.55 0.15 -12.09
N SER A 270 11.82 0.32 -12.43
CA SER A 270 12.15 1.02 -13.68
C SER A 270 11.58 0.23 -14.87
N ASP A 271 11.10 0.92 -15.91
CA ASP A 271 10.58 0.26 -17.12
C ASP A 271 11.61 -0.71 -17.73
N ARG A 272 12.90 -0.43 -17.51
CA ARG A 272 14.00 -1.32 -17.86
C ARG A 272 14.01 -2.62 -17.04
N ALA A 273 13.80 -2.54 -15.72
CA ALA A 273 13.69 -3.73 -14.87
C ALA A 273 12.45 -4.58 -15.21
N HIS A 274 11.37 -3.97 -15.70
CA HIS A 274 10.23 -4.70 -16.26
C HIS A 274 10.56 -5.43 -17.57
N ARG A 275 11.36 -4.82 -18.45
CA ARG A 275 11.74 -5.38 -19.75
C ARG A 275 12.81 -6.46 -19.67
N ASP A 276 13.76 -6.36 -18.73
CA ASP A 276 14.83 -7.34 -18.57
C ASP A 276 14.35 -8.58 -17.78
N ALA A 277 14.32 -9.74 -18.45
CA ALA A 277 13.95 -11.02 -17.83
C ALA A 277 14.91 -11.45 -16.71
N ARG A 278 16.20 -11.04 -16.76
CA ARG A 278 17.17 -11.30 -15.69
C ARG A 278 16.91 -10.39 -14.50
N ALA A 279 16.69 -9.09 -14.74
CA ALA A 279 16.31 -8.14 -13.69
C ALA A 279 15.01 -8.56 -12.98
N ARG A 280 13.99 -9.03 -13.71
CA ARG A 280 12.76 -9.58 -13.11
C ARG A 280 13.02 -10.79 -12.20
N LYS A 281 13.89 -11.71 -12.59
CA LYS A 281 14.27 -12.87 -11.75
C LYS A 281 15.08 -12.45 -10.51
N THR A 282 15.93 -11.44 -10.63
CA THR A 282 16.71 -10.90 -9.50
C THR A 282 15.87 -10.03 -8.58
N HIS A 283 14.82 -9.39 -9.09
CA HIS A 283 13.91 -8.53 -8.32
C HIS A 283 12.77 -9.32 -7.64
N ASN A 284 12.30 -10.40 -8.25
CA ASN A 284 11.38 -11.35 -7.61
C ASN A 284 12.16 -12.28 -6.66
N LEU A 285 12.71 -11.75 -5.57
CA LEU A 285 13.33 -12.57 -4.51
C LEU A 285 12.30 -13.18 -3.56
N ILE A 286 11.01 -12.87 -3.73
CA ILE A 286 9.91 -13.55 -3.05
C ILE A 286 9.22 -14.55 -3.99
N PRO A 287 9.86 -15.63 -4.46
CA PRO A 287 9.13 -16.86 -4.71
C PRO A 287 9.07 -17.59 -3.37
N LEU A 288 8.34 -17.04 -2.39
CA LEU A 288 7.96 -17.85 -1.24
C LEU A 288 7.08 -18.96 -1.80
N ASN A 289 7.61 -20.18 -1.85
CA ASN A 289 6.79 -21.37 -2.03
C ASN A 289 5.69 -21.36 -0.94
N SER A 290 4.62 -22.13 -1.15
CA SER A 290 3.47 -22.16 -0.22
C SER A 290 3.90 -22.35 1.24
N ALA A 291 4.91 -23.19 1.49
CA ALA A 291 5.48 -23.42 2.81
C ALA A 291 6.19 -22.19 3.40
N GLY A 292 7.05 -21.51 2.62
CA GLY A 292 7.74 -20.30 3.04
C GLY A 292 6.79 -19.14 3.31
N ARG A 293 5.71 -19.04 2.52
CA ARG A 293 4.65 -18.06 2.76
C ARG A 293 3.97 -18.32 4.10
N GLN A 294 3.66 -19.57 4.41
CA GLN A 294 3.05 -19.92 5.69
C GLN A 294 3.95 -19.64 6.89
N ALA A 295 5.25 -19.89 6.74
CA ALA A 295 6.24 -19.57 7.77
C ALA A 295 6.30 -18.06 8.03
N GLU A 296 6.26 -17.23 6.99
CA GLU A 296 6.25 -15.77 7.14
C GLU A 296 4.94 -15.21 7.71
N ILE A 297 3.78 -15.83 7.40
CA ILE A 297 2.49 -15.49 8.04
C ILE A 297 2.55 -15.82 9.53
N SER A 298 3.06 -17.01 9.88
CA SER A 298 3.22 -17.45 11.27
C SER A 298 4.18 -16.53 12.03
N HIS A 299 5.29 -16.15 11.39
CA HIS A 299 6.24 -15.20 11.94
C HIS A 299 5.62 -13.80 12.14
N PHE A 300 4.85 -13.31 11.16
CA PHE A 300 4.12 -12.03 11.28
C PHE A 300 3.14 -12.03 12.45
N HIS A 301 2.37 -13.11 12.59
CA HIS A 301 1.41 -13.28 13.68
C HIS A 301 2.11 -13.28 15.04
N HIS A 302 3.23 -14.00 15.15
CA HIS A 302 4.06 -14.01 16.36
C HIS A 302 4.64 -12.62 16.69
N MET A 303 5.09 -11.89 15.67
CA MET A 303 5.61 -10.53 15.81
C MET A 303 4.53 -9.56 16.33
N ILE A 304 3.32 -9.60 15.77
CA ILE A 304 2.19 -8.79 16.28
C ILE A 304 1.91 -9.13 17.73
N ARG A 305 1.85 -10.42 18.08
CA ARG A 305 1.58 -10.88 19.45
C ARG A 305 2.64 -10.46 20.46
N ARG A 306 3.90 -10.34 20.04
CA ARG A 306 4.99 -9.86 20.89
C ARG A 306 4.97 -8.35 21.09
N ASN A 307 4.37 -7.59 20.18
CA ASN A 307 4.26 -6.15 20.34
C ASN A 307 3.14 -5.79 21.34
N ILE A 308 3.54 -5.45 22.55
CA ILE A 308 2.64 -5.11 23.66
C ILE A 308 1.74 -3.92 23.31
N ALA A 309 2.26 -2.91 22.61
CA ALA A 309 1.48 -1.72 22.22
C ALA A 309 0.38 -2.08 21.22
N THR A 310 0.72 -2.85 20.17
CA THR A 310 -0.26 -3.33 19.18
C THR A 310 -1.32 -4.22 19.83
N VAL A 311 -0.91 -5.17 20.67
CA VAL A 311 -1.86 -6.08 21.35
C VAL A 311 -2.78 -5.32 22.30
N LYS A 312 -2.24 -4.38 23.09
CA LYS A 312 -3.05 -3.53 23.99
C LYS A 312 -4.07 -2.73 23.19
N TYR A 313 -3.66 -2.11 22.08
CA TYR A 313 -4.54 -1.34 21.21
C TYR A 313 -5.67 -2.22 20.63
N LEU A 314 -5.35 -3.36 20.04
CA LEU A 314 -6.35 -4.28 19.48
C LEU A 314 -7.31 -4.83 20.54
N THR A 315 -6.80 -5.15 21.74
CA THR A 315 -7.60 -5.67 22.86
C THR A 315 -8.62 -4.64 23.34
N LEU A 316 -8.28 -3.35 23.33
CA LEU A 316 -9.22 -2.28 23.71
C LEU A 316 -10.40 -2.15 22.74
N TRP A 317 -10.20 -2.54 21.49
CA TRP A 317 -11.25 -2.66 20.48
C TRP A 317 -11.93 -4.04 20.49
N GLY A 318 -11.51 -4.95 21.36
CA GLY A 318 -12.02 -6.31 21.45
C GLY A 318 -11.58 -7.20 20.29
N ILE A 319 -10.52 -6.83 19.57
CA ILE A 319 -10.07 -7.54 18.37
C ILE A 319 -8.93 -8.49 18.72
N ASN A 320 -9.07 -9.76 18.36
CA ASN A 320 -8.06 -10.79 18.55
C ASN A 320 -7.78 -11.53 17.24
N ILE A 321 -6.50 -11.67 16.88
CA ILE A 321 -6.08 -12.41 15.67
C ILE A 321 -5.87 -13.89 16.05
N VAL A 322 -6.64 -14.78 15.43
CA VAL A 322 -6.59 -16.23 15.66
C VAL A 322 -5.46 -16.84 14.82
N SER A 323 -4.70 -17.75 15.42
CA SER A 323 -3.50 -18.37 14.82
C SER A 323 -3.80 -19.51 13.85
N THR A 324 -5.06 -19.92 13.71
CA THR A 324 -5.42 -21.13 12.98
C THR A 324 -5.42 -20.83 11.50
N ASN A 325 -4.48 -21.44 10.77
CA ASN A 325 -4.46 -21.40 9.31
C ASN A 325 -5.77 -21.98 8.79
N ILE A 326 -6.42 -21.25 7.89
CA ILE A 326 -7.66 -21.70 7.26
C ILE A 326 -7.29 -22.82 6.29
N SER A 327 -7.85 -24.02 6.50
CA SER A 327 -7.76 -25.11 5.53
C SER A 327 -9.01 -25.07 4.68
N ILE A 328 -8.89 -24.61 3.43
CA ILE A 328 -10.01 -24.62 2.49
C ILE A 328 -10.12 -26.02 1.88
N HIS A 329 -11.35 -26.53 1.84
CA HIS A 329 -11.73 -27.69 1.06
C HIS A 329 -11.96 -27.24 -0.38
N SER A 330 -10.96 -27.41 -1.23
CA SER A 330 -11.08 -27.21 -2.67
C SER A 330 -11.47 -28.52 -3.34
N SER A 331 -12.55 -28.52 -4.12
CA SER A 331 -12.80 -29.59 -5.11
C SER A 331 -11.88 -29.34 -6.30
N ILE A 332 -11.14 -30.36 -6.72
CA ILE A 332 -10.34 -30.32 -7.94
C ILE A 332 -11.28 -30.73 -9.06
N ASP A 333 -11.50 -29.86 -10.03
CA ASP A 333 -12.26 -30.21 -11.23
C ASP A 333 -11.44 -31.23 -12.04
N GLU A 334 -12.05 -32.36 -12.38
CA GLU A 334 -11.36 -33.37 -13.18
C GLU A 334 -11.04 -32.78 -14.55
N SER A 335 -9.77 -32.82 -14.92
CA SER A 335 -9.22 -32.21 -16.13
C SER A 335 -10.08 -32.48 -17.37
N TYR A 336 -10.40 -31.43 -18.14
CA TYR A 336 -10.95 -31.57 -19.49
C TYR A 336 -10.06 -32.51 -20.32
N ARG A 337 -10.65 -33.59 -20.85
CA ARG A 337 -9.98 -34.44 -21.85
C ARG A 337 -9.61 -33.57 -23.05
N LYS A 338 -8.31 -33.41 -23.29
CA LYS A 338 -7.80 -32.76 -24.48
C LYS A 338 -7.89 -33.77 -25.63
N ILE A 339 -8.98 -33.74 -26.39
CA ILE A 339 -9.13 -34.59 -27.57
C ILE A 339 -8.16 -34.06 -28.64
N SER A 340 -7.19 -34.87 -29.03
CA SER A 340 -6.30 -34.62 -30.16
C SER A 340 -6.88 -35.30 -31.41
N TYR A 341 -6.76 -34.67 -32.58
CA TYR A 341 -7.45 -35.09 -33.82
C TYR A 341 -6.99 -36.47 -34.38
N ASN A 342 -6.03 -37.15 -33.74
CA ASN A 342 -5.45 -38.40 -34.24
C ASN A 342 -5.77 -39.65 -33.41
N ASP A 343 -6.56 -39.55 -32.34
CA ASP A 343 -6.81 -40.68 -31.42
C ASP A 343 -8.18 -41.37 -31.64
N VAL A 344 -8.73 -41.32 -32.85
CA VAL A 344 -9.82 -42.21 -33.26
C VAL A 344 -9.20 -43.47 -33.85
N VAL A 345 -8.96 -44.46 -33.00
CA VAL A 345 -8.84 -45.85 -33.47
C VAL A 345 -10.26 -46.33 -33.75
N LEU A 346 -10.56 -46.53 -35.03
CA LEU A 346 -11.72 -47.26 -35.51
C LEU A 346 -11.50 -48.73 -35.11
N GLU A 347 -12.32 -49.24 -34.19
CA GLU A 347 -12.57 -50.68 -34.11
C GLU A 347 -13.87 -50.94 -34.88
N ASP A 348 -13.67 -51.52 -36.07
CA ASP A 348 -14.71 -52.10 -36.92
C ASP A 348 -15.27 -53.34 -36.21
N ASP A 349 -16.58 -53.37 -36.00
CA ASP A 349 -17.33 -54.63 -35.84
C ASP A 349 -18.52 -54.59 -36.82
N GLU A 350 -18.25 -55.10 -38.02
CA GLU A 350 -19.27 -55.63 -38.93
C GLU A 350 -19.89 -56.88 -38.29
N GLU A 351 -21.21 -56.90 -38.12
CA GLU A 351 -22.11 -58.04 -38.41
C GLU A 351 -23.48 -57.84 -37.75
N ASN A 352 -24.43 -57.32 -38.53
CA ASN A 352 -25.73 -57.96 -38.70
C ASN A 352 -26.47 -57.30 -39.86
N GLU A 353 -26.31 -57.91 -41.02
CA GLU A 353 -27.01 -57.58 -42.25
C GLU A 353 -28.40 -58.24 -42.29
N GLN A 354 -29.34 -57.48 -42.87
CA GLN A 354 -30.46 -57.90 -43.71
C GLN A 354 -31.79 -58.34 -43.05
N LYS A 355 -32.82 -57.55 -43.41
CA LYS A 355 -34.11 -57.88 -44.06
C LYS A 355 -35.21 -56.95 -43.52
N ASP A 356 -36.09 -56.32 -44.28
CA ASP A 356 -36.51 -56.45 -45.67
C ASP A 356 -37.09 -55.09 -46.15
N THR A 357 -37.05 -54.96 -47.47
CA THR A 357 -37.50 -53.92 -48.40
C THR A 357 -39.00 -53.57 -48.44
N GLN A 358 -39.29 -52.46 -49.17
CA GLN A 358 -40.54 -52.02 -49.82
C GLN A 358 -41.52 -51.19 -48.96
N ASP A 359 -42.11 -50.08 -49.42
CA ASP A 359 -42.28 -49.50 -50.76
C ASP A 359 -42.71 -48.02 -50.64
N ASN A 360 -42.40 -47.24 -51.69
CA ASN A 360 -43.13 -46.10 -52.28
C ASN A 360 -43.70 -44.96 -51.39
N ASP A 361 -43.20 -43.73 -51.57
CA ASP A 361 -43.61 -42.80 -52.65
C ASP A 361 -43.53 -41.32 -52.24
N HIS A 362 -42.95 -40.50 -53.13
CA HIS A 362 -43.26 -39.08 -53.42
C HIS A 362 -42.97 -38.03 -52.31
N SER A 363 -42.40 -36.83 -52.54
CA SER A 363 -42.17 -36.05 -53.77
C SER A 363 -41.19 -34.89 -53.51
N TYR A 364 -40.39 -34.65 -54.55
CA TYR A 364 -39.72 -33.43 -55.06
C TYR A 364 -40.05 -32.03 -54.51
N GLY A 365 -39.04 -31.15 -54.59
CA GLY A 365 -39.20 -29.70 -54.78
C GLY A 365 -38.07 -28.85 -54.20
N HIS A 366 -36.80 -28.96 -54.64
CA HIS A 366 -36.14 -28.22 -55.71
C HIS A 366 -35.96 -26.68 -55.56
N PHE A 367 -34.68 -26.27 -55.64
CA PHE A 367 -34.10 -25.03 -56.21
C PHE A 367 -34.28 -23.70 -55.44
N THR A 368 -33.34 -22.75 -55.36
CA THR A 368 -32.03 -22.48 -56.01
C THR A 368 -31.35 -21.36 -55.20
N ASN A 369 -30.02 -21.43 -55.02
CA ASN A 369 -29.15 -20.23 -54.85
C ASN A 369 -28.95 -19.59 -56.24
N PRO A 370 -28.76 -18.27 -56.33
CA PRO A 370 -27.41 -17.68 -56.44
C PRO A 370 -27.31 -16.31 -55.71
N VAL A 371 -26.17 -15.66 -55.42
CA VAL A 371 -24.72 -15.80 -55.66
C VAL A 371 -24.05 -15.05 -54.51
#